data_AF-A0A9E0V2K0-F1
#
_entry.id   AF-A0A9E0V2K0-F1
#
_cell.length_a   1.000
_cell.length_b   1.000
_cell.length_c   1.000
_cell.angle_alpha   90.00
_cell.angle_beta   90.00
_cell.angle_gamma   90.00
#
_symmetry.space_group_name_H-M   'P 1'
#
loop_
_entity.id
_entity.type
_entity.pdbx_description
1 polymer ?
#
loop_
_entity_poly.entity_id
_entity_poly.type
_entity_poly.pdbx_seq_one_letter_code
_entity_poly.pdbx_strand_id
1 'polypeptide(L)'
;MAGGKLSPRQKMINMMYLVLTALLALNVSKEILDSFITVNNGLENTKTALAEKANETYTTFANYAQQNAEKYGKAYASAQEVQKLAGGLINYMDSLKVKVIMACEKLPADKIIAKDAAGRDTVLSLQYLNKKDSYNEITNLMVGSEPAKPKEGPWSATELRTKLEAFRDKVKAVGEAAKEPAIVASVDRMFNFEDRRDAGGTMNNWQSINFYHVPQVAGITIMSKIQADVRNMETEMVAKLLGNVEKTSFKFNTLDAIVKPQSSYVTTGSKYRAEIFLGAYDNQNAPEVYICGPGAKVDTSAKVPSIIGESIKLPMEGAKAILEQVAAGAGLRQVSGIIKFTPVGGEPVVQPFTTEYEVAAPNLVVSPTKMNVFYRGIDNPVDISVAGYSAKDISPSMNNGSLTKAAQGYVVRPGSGPDATVGVSVTNPDGTKKSLPGVQFRVKDIPKPQPFFGGKTVTDQSIKKTELTASAGVIAKLENFQFDLTFQIVEYTVSATLSGSLAEERVTGAAMTSKAKEIVGKVKTGQKVYIENIKAKGPDGRTQSIGTLAFKVM
;
A
#
# COMPACT_ATOMS: atom_id res chain seq x y z
N MET A 1 2.16 -93.10 -6.53
CA MET A 1 2.57 -93.94 -7.69
C MET A 1 3.65 -94.93 -7.25
N ALA A 2 3.27 -96.07 -6.66
CA ALA A 2 4.17 -97.21 -6.39
C ALA A 2 3.32 -98.45 -6.04
N GLY A 3 2.56 -98.97 -7.01
CA GLY A 3 1.67 -100.13 -6.83
C GLY A 3 2.16 -101.43 -7.49
N GLY A 4 3.40 -101.49 -7.96
CA GLY A 4 3.98 -102.69 -8.60
C GLY A 4 5.29 -103.10 -7.92
N LYS A 5 5.55 -104.41 -7.77
CA LYS A 5 6.81 -104.98 -7.28
C LYS A 5 7.96 -104.70 -8.27
N LEU A 6 8.44 -103.45 -8.29
CA LEU A 6 9.61 -103.01 -9.03
C LEU A 6 10.89 -103.57 -8.39
N SER A 7 11.86 -103.97 -9.21
CA SER A 7 13.16 -104.44 -8.72
C SER A 7 13.89 -103.33 -7.93
N PRO A 8 14.76 -103.64 -6.96
CA PRO A 8 15.49 -102.63 -6.19
C PRO A 8 16.22 -101.59 -7.05
N ARG A 9 16.74 -102.01 -8.21
CA ARG A 9 17.36 -101.13 -9.22
C ARG A 9 16.36 -100.14 -9.82
N GLN A 10 15.16 -100.59 -10.19
CA GLN A 10 14.10 -99.70 -10.70
C GLN A 10 13.55 -98.77 -9.62
N LYS A 11 13.48 -99.19 -8.36
CA LYS A 11 13.13 -98.30 -7.24
C LYS A 11 14.17 -97.20 -7.05
N MET A 12 15.46 -97.52 -7.16
CA MET A 12 16.54 -96.53 -7.12
C MET A 12 16.47 -95.56 -8.30
N ILE A 13 16.24 -96.06 -9.53
CA ILE A 13 16.08 -95.21 -10.71
C ILE A 13 14.85 -94.31 -10.59
N ASN A 14 13.71 -94.83 -10.13
CA ASN A 14 12.50 -94.04 -9.96
C ASN A 14 12.63 -93.01 -8.84
N MET A 15 13.31 -93.34 -7.74
CA MET A 15 13.64 -92.37 -6.68
C MET A 15 14.60 -91.29 -7.21
N MET A 16 15.61 -91.68 -8.00
CA MET A 16 16.52 -90.72 -8.62
C MET A 16 15.80 -89.82 -9.62
N TYR A 17 14.86 -90.35 -10.41
CA TYR A 17 14.04 -89.58 -11.35
C TYR A 17 13.07 -88.65 -10.63
N LEU A 18 12.46 -89.09 -9.52
CA LEU A 18 11.64 -88.24 -8.65
C LEU A 18 12.47 -87.12 -8.02
N VAL A 19 13.67 -87.43 -7.53
CA VAL A 19 14.58 -86.44 -6.95
C VAL A 19 15.09 -85.47 -8.02
N LEU A 20 15.47 -85.94 -9.21
CA LEU A 20 15.87 -85.07 -10.33
C LEU A 20 14.71 -84.20 -10.84
N THR A 21 13.51 -84.76 -10.95
CA THR A 21 12.31 -84.00 -11.37
C THR A 21 11.93 -82.99 -10.30
N ALA A 22 12.04 -83.33 -9.02
CA ALA A 22 11.83 -82.40 -7.91
C ALA A 22 12.91 -81.30 -7.88
N LEU A 23 14.18 -81.63 -8.15
CA LEU A 23 15.28 -80.66 -8.24
C LEU A 23 15.12 -79.72 -9.45
N LEU A 24 14.69 -80.25 -10.59
CA LEU A 24 14.35 -79.43 -11.77
C LEU A 24 13.13 -78.53 -11.50
N ALA A 25 12.14 -79.01 -10.76
CA ALA A 25 10.96 -78.22 -10.38
C ALA A 25 11.24 -77.18 -9.29
N LEU A 26 12.26 -77.41 -8.44
CA LEU A 26 12.74 -76.46 -7.43
C LEU A 26 13.58 -75.32 -8.03
N ASN A 27 14.18 -75.53 -9.20
CA ASN A 27 14.92 -74.50 -9.91
C ASN A 27 13.95 -73.56 -10.65
N VAL A 28 14.06 -72.26 -10.38
CA VAL A 28 13.26 -71.22 -11.04
C VAL A 28 13.63 -71.15 -12.54
N SER A 29 12.64 -70.98 -13.42
CA SER A 29 12.93 -70.87 -14.85
C SER A 29 13.71 -69.60 -15.18
N LYS A 30 14.66 -69.69 -16.12
CA LYS A 30 15.51 -68.56 -16.52
C LYS A 30 14.71 -67.35 -17.02
N GLU A 31 13.59 -67.59 -17.69
CA GLU A 31 12.67 -66.56 -18.19
C GLU A 31 12.00 -65.75 -17.06
N ILE A 32 11.67 -66.41 -15.93
CA ILE A 32 11.14 -65.72 -14.74
C ILE A 32 12.22 -64.83 -14.12
N LEU A 33 13.47 -65.30 -14.05
CA LEU A 33 14.59 -64.50 -13.52
C LEU A 33 14.89 -63.29 -14.40
N ASP A 34 14.85 -63.42 -15.72
CA ASP A 34 15.03 -62.29 -16.64
C ASP A 34 13.89 -61.26 -16.52
N SER A 35 12.65 -61.71 -16.23
CA SER A 35 11.53 -60.80 -15.95
C SER A 35 11.80 -59.92 -14.73
N PHE A 36 12.41 -60.46 -13.67
CA PHE A 36 12.81 -59.65 -12.51
C PHE A 36 13.88 -58.60 -12.84
N ILE A 37 14.78 -58.88 -13.78
CA ILE A 37 15.79 -57.91 -14.24
C ILE A 37 15.11 -56.74 -14.96
N THR A 38 14.12 -57.02 -15.81
CA THR A 38 13.33 -55.98 -16.47
C THR A 38 12.57 -55.11 -15.46
N VAL A 39 11.94 -55.73 -14.45
CA VAL A 39 11.26 -55.01 -13.36
C VAL A 39 12.26 -54.14 -12.59
N ASN A 40 13.42 -54.69 -12.22
CA ASN A 40 14.45 -53.94 -11.50
C ASN A 40 14.95 -52.73 -12.29
N ASN A 41 15.20 -52.88 -13.59
CA ASN A 41 15.63 -51.76 -14.44
C ASN A 41 14.55 -50.67 -14.50
N GLY A 42 13.28 -51.05 -14.58
CA GLY A 42 12.15 -50.11 -14.50
C GLY A 42 12.11 -49.37 -13.16
N LEU A 43 12.37 -50.06 -12.04
CA LEU A 43 12.42 -49.47 -10.71
C LEU A 43 13.63 -48.55 -10.51
N GLU A 44 14.81 -48.90 -11.03
CA GLU A 44 16.00 -48.04 -10.98
C GLU A 44 15.78 -46.76 -11.81
N ASN A 45 15.18 -46.87 -13.00
CA ASN A 45 14.79 -45.71 -13.79
C ASN A 45 13.79 -44.82 -13.04
N THR A 46 12.79 -45.43 -12.38
CA THR A 46 11.81 -44.71 -11.55
C THR A 46 12.50 -44.02 -10.38
N LYS A 47 13.46 -44.69 -9.72
CA LYS A 47 14.26 -44.12 -8.62
C LYS A 47 15.03 -42.88 -9.09
N THR A 48 15.68 -42.94 -10.24
CA THR A 48 16.41 -41.79 -10.81
C THR A 48 15.46 -40.66 -11.17
N ALA A 49 14.34 -40.94 -11.85
CA ALA A 49 13.36 -39.92 -12.21
C ALA A 49 12.75 -39.23 -10.97
N LEU A 50 12.46 -39.99 -9.91
CA LEU A 50 11.99 -39.43 -8.64
C LEU A 50 13.07 -38.60 -7.94
N ALA A 51 14.33 -39.01 -8.01
CA ALA A 51 15.44 -38.23 -7.45
C ALA A 51 15.65 -36.89 -8.19
N GLU A 52 15.55 -36.89 -9.51
CA GLU A 52 15.59 -35.66 -10.33
C GLU A 52 14.44 -34.72 -9.96
N LYS A 53 13.20 -35.24 -9.90
CA LYS A 53 12.01 -34.47 -9.50
C LYS A 53 12.10 -33.92 -8.07
N ALA A 54 12.62 -34.71 -7.14
CA ALA A 54 12.86 -34.25 -5.76
C ALA A 54 13.87 -33.10 -5.75
N ASN A 55 14.99 -33.23 -6.47
CA ASN A 55 16.02 -32.20 -6.57
C ASN A 55 15.48 -30.89 -7.17
N GLU A 56 14.68 -30.93 -8.23
CA GLU A 56 14.03 -29.74 -8.80
C GLU A 56 13.15 -29.02 -7.76
N THR A 57 12.38 -29.80 -6.99
CA THR A 57 11.54 -29.27 -5.92
C THR A 57 12.38 -28.66 -4.80
N TYR A 58 13.48 -29.29 -4.41
CA TYR A 58 14.43 -28.76 -3.43
C TYR A 58 15.09 -27.47 -3.90
N THR A 59 15.52 -27.38 -5.16
CA THR A 59 16.09 -26.15 -5.75
C THR A 59 15.07 -25.02 -5.74
N THR A 60 13.83 -25.30 -6.12
CA THR A 60 12.74 -24.32 -6.08
C THR A 60 12.48 -23.83 -4.65
N PHE A 61 12.43 -24.76 -3.69
CA PHE A 61 12.23 -24.44 -2.29
C PHE A 61 13.42 -23.64 -1.71
N ALA A 62 14.66 -23.97 -2.09
CA ALA A 62 15.85 -23.22 -1.69
C ALA A 62 15.82 -21.78 -2.22
N ASN A 63 15.39 -21.58 -3.48
CA ASN A 63 15.23 -20.24 -4.05
C ASN A 63 14.18 -19.42 -3.29
N TYR A 64 13.05 -20.01 -2.91
CA TYR A 64 12.03 -19.33 -2.09
C TYR A 64 12.51 -19.03 -0.67
N ALA A 65 13.29 -19.94 -0.07
CA ALA A 65 13.92 -19.71 1.23
C ALA A 65 14.97 -18.59 1.20
N GLN A 66 15.71 -18.43 0.10
CA GLN A 66 16.63 -17.30 -0.07
C GLN A 66 15.90 -15.96 -0.22
N GLN A 67 14.78 -15.94 -0.96
CA GLN A 67 13.99 -14.73 -1.16
C GLN A 67 13.23 -14.32 0.10
N ASN A 68 12.75 -15.28 0.90
CA ASN A 68 11.96 -15.01 2.09
C ASN A 68 12.23 -16.04 3.21
N ALA A 69 13.32 -15.80 3.94
CA ALA A 69 13.80 -16.70 4.99
C ALA A 69 12.85 -16.83 6.19
N GLU A 70 12.10 -15.78 6.52
CA GLU A 70 11.17 -15.77 7.66
C GLU A 70 9.99 -16.71 7.43
N LYS A 71 9.47 -16.74 6.19
CA LYS A 71 8.32 -17.55 5.82
C LYS A 71 8.69 -19.00 5.46
N TYR A 72 9.73 -19.21 4.66
CA TYR A 72 10.08 -20.54 4.14
C TYR A 72 11.17 -21.25 4.94
N GLY A 73 11.92 -20.55 5.80
CA GLY A 73 13.11 -21.10 6.46
C GLY A 73 12.85 -22.31 7.37
N LYS A 74 11.78 -22.26 8.19
CA LYS A 74 11.40 -23.38 9.07
C LYS A 74 11.00 -24.63 8.27
N ALA A 75 10.18 -24.45 7.24
CA ALA A 75 9.70 -25.55 6.41
C ALA A 75 10.82 -26.13 5.53
N TYR A 76 11.76 -25.29 5.06
CA TYR A 76 12.95 -25.73 4.33
C TYR A 76 13.90 -26.55 5.22
N ALA A 77 14.12 -26.15 6.48
CA ALA A 77 14.91 -26.93 7.42
C ALA A 77 14.31 -28.33 7.65
N SER A 78 12.98 -28.42 7.79
CA SER A 78 12.28 -29.71 7.85
C SER A 78 12.45 -30.52 6.55
N ALA A 79 12.36 -29.89 5.38
CA ALA A 79 12.56 -30.58 4.10
C ALA A 79 14.00 -31.13 3.96
N GLN A 80 15.01 -30.40 4.43
CA GLN A 80 16.41 -30.85 4.46
C GLN A 80 16.63 -32.03 5.42
N GLU A 81 15.89 -32.08 6.53
CA GLU A 81 15.92 -33.21 7.44
C GLU A 81 15.40 -34.48 6.75
N VAL A 82 14.27 -34.38 6.03
CA VAL A 82 13.74 -35.50 5.22
C VAL A 82 14.77 -35.96 4.18
N GLN A 83 15.43 -35.02 3.50
CA GLN A 83 16.45 -35.34 2.49
C GLN A 83 17.62 -36.15 3.09
N LYS A 84 18.12 -35.73 4.26
CA LYS A 84 19.21 -36.42 4.95
C LYS A 84 18.80 -37.82 5.39
N LEU A 85 17.57 -37.97 5.92
CA LEU A 85 17.04 -39.25 6.34
C LEU A 85 16.85 -40.22 5.15
N ALA A 86 16.24 -39.74 4.06
CA ALA A 86 16.03 -40.52 2.85
C ALA A 86 17.36 -40.91 2.18
N GLY A 87 18.27 -39.96 2.01
CA GLY A 87 19.61 -40.21 1.46
C GLY A 87 20.43 -41.20 2.27
N GLY A 88 20.41 -41.08 3.61
CA GLY A 88 21.10 -42.01 4.50
C GLY A 88 20.55 -43.45 4.40
N LEU A 89 19.23 -43.59 4.32
CA LEU A 89 18.57 -44.89 4.17
C LEU A 89 18.87 -45.53 2.81
N ILE A 90 18.84 -44.74 1.73
CA ILE A 90 19.12 -45.24 0.38
C ILE A 90 20.58 -45.67 0.23
N ASN A 91 21.53 -44.90 0.76
CA ASN A 91 22.95 -45.26 0.77
C ASN A 91 23.21 -46.55 1.56
N TYR A 92 22.51 -46.74 2.69
CA TYR A 92 22.57 -48.00 3.44
C TYR A 92 22.04 -49.18 2.63
N MET A 93 20.93 -48.99 1.92
CA MET A 93 20.35 -50.02 1.05
C MET A 93 21.21 -50.34 -0.18
N ASP A 94 21.85 -49.35 -0.80
CA ASP A 94 22.80 -49.56 -1.90
C ASP A 94 24.00 -50.37 -1.39
N SER A 95 24.54 -50.01 -0.22
CA SER A 95 25.60 -50.78 0.44
C SER A 95 25.18 -52.21 0.80
N LEU A 96 23.91 -52.41 1.17
CA LEU A 96 23.33 -53.73 1.45
C LEU A 96 23.21 -54.58 0.18
N LYS A 97 22.74 -54.01 -0.94
CA LYS A 97 22.69 -54.68 -2.25
C LYS A 97 24.09 -55.12 -2.69
N VAL A 98 25.10 -54.25 -2.55
CA VAL A 98 26.49 -54.58 -2.89
C VAL A 98 26.99 -55.75 -2.04
N LYS A 99 26.69 -55.78 -0.74
CA LYS A 99 27.07 -56.89 0.16
C LYS A 99 26.39 -58.20 -0.19
N VAL A 100 25.12 -58.16 -0.55
CA VAL A 100 24.39 -59.33 -1.06
C VAL A 100 25.06 -59.88 -2.31
N ILE A 101 25.43 -59.03 -3.26
CA ILE A 101 26.11 -59.46 -4.49
C ILE A 101 27.49 -60.03 -4.21
N MET A 102 28.27 -59.40 -3.31
CA MET A 102 29.58 -59.92 -2.88
C MET A 102 29.46 -61.33 -2.26
N ALA A 103 28.46 -61.56 -1.41
CA ALA A 103 28.27 -62.85 -0.75
C ALA A 103 27.95 -63.99 -1.75
N CYS A 104 27.21 -63.70 -2.82
CA CYS A 104 26.77 -64.70 -3.79
C CYS A 104 27.81 -65.00 -4.88
N GLU A 105 28.40 -63.96 -5.47
CA GLU A 105 29.33 -64.06 -6.59
C GLU A 105 30.79 -64.25 -6.15
N LYS A 106 31.12 -64.01 -4.86
CA LYS A 106 32.49 -64.02 -4.30
C LYS A 106 33.47 -63.12 -5.09
N LEU A 107 32.96 -62.03 -5.66
CA LEU A 107 33.75 -61.03 -6.37
C LEU A 107 34.19 -59.91 -5.40
N PRO A 108 35.40 -59.35 -5.55
CA PRO A 108 35.83 -58.18 -4.78
C PRO A 108 34.97 -56.96 -5.11
N ALA A 109 34.74 -56.09 -4.12
CA ALA A 109 33.85 -54.93 -4.19
C ALA A 109 34.15 -54.01 -5.41
N ASP A 110 35.42 -53.91 -5.81
CA ASP A 110 35.90 -53.05 -6.89
C ASP A 110 35.37 -53.41 -8.29
N LYS A 111 34.86 -54.64 -8.50
CA LYS A 111 34.25 -55.06 -9.79
C LYS A 111 32.73 -54.96 -9.82
N ILE A 112 32.08 -54.61 -8.70
CA ILE A 112 30.62 -54.56 -8.55
C ILE A 112 30.10 -53.11 -8.68
N ILE A 113 30.96 -52.14 -8.38
CA ILE A 113 30.70 -50.70 -8.54
C ILE A 113 31.15 -50.30 -9.95
N ALA A 114 30.31 -50.52 -10.95
CA ALA A 114 30.54 -49.95 -12.27
C ALA A 114 29.95 -48.53 -12.27
N LYS A 115 30.81 -47.51 -12.38
CA LYS A 115 30.35 -46.16 -12.68
C LYS A 115 29.98 -46.12 -14.16
N ASP A 116 28.72 -45.80 -14.45
CA ASP A 116 28.25 -45.59 -15.82
C ASP A 116 28.93 -44.34 -16.44
N ALA A 117 28.85 -44.15 -17.76
CA ALA A 117 29.49 -43.02 -18.47
C ALA A 117 29.00 -41.61 -18.02
N ALA A 118 27.95 -41.56 -17.21
CA ALA A 118 27.42 -40.36 -16.54
C ALA A 118 27.83 -40.25 -15.04
N GLY A 119 28.77 -41.06 -14.56
CA GLY A 119 29.26 -41.02 -13.18
C GLY A 119 28.29 -41.57 -12.12
N ARG A 120 27.24 -42.28 -12.54
CA ARG A 120 26.21 -42.85 -11.65
C ARG A 120 26.63 -44.24 -11.15
N ASP A 121 26.39 -44.47 -9.87
CA ASP A 121 26.72 -45.72 -9.17
C ASP A 121 25.75 -46.82 -9.61
N THR A 122 26.20 -47.70 -10.50
CA THR A 122 25.45 -48.90 -10.86
C THR A 122 26.10 -50.09 -10.17
N VAL A 123 25.44 -50.54 -9.12
CA VAL A 123 25.48 -51.94 -8.71
C VAL A 123 25.36 -52.76 -10.00
N LEU A 124 26.36 -53.60 -10.29
CA LEU A 124 26.45 -54.46 -11.48
C LEU A 124 25.05 -54.80 -12.02
N SER A 125 24.73 -54.40 -13.26
CA SER A 125 23.43 -54.69 -13.85
C SER A 125 23.10 -56.17 -13.63
N LEU A 126 21.94 -56.46 -13.03
CA LEU A 126 21.53 -57.82 -12.64
C LEU A 126 21.59 -58.84 -13.80
N GLN A 127 21.69 -58.34 -15.04
CA GLN A 127 21.94 -59.07 -16.27
C GLN A 127 23.27 -59.87 -16.27
N TYR A 128 24.31 -59.37 -15.60
CA TYR A 128 25.67 -59.96 -15.61
C TYR A 128 25.96 -60.88 -14.41
N LEU A 129 24.97 -61.13 -13.55
CA LEU A 129 25.13 -62.08 -12.44
C LEU A 129 25.07 -63.52 -12.98
N ASN A 130 25.98 -64.37 -12.52
CA ASN A 130 26.05 -65.78 -12.93
C ASN A 130 25.16 -66.66 -12.06
N LYS A 131 24.96 -66.30 -10.78
CA LYS A 131 24.16 -67.06 -9.81
C LYS A 131 22.84 -66.37 -9.48
N LYS A 132 22.05 -66.06 -10.50
CA LYS A 132 20.76 -65.35 -10.36
C LYS A 132 19.73 -66.08 -9.49
N ASP A 133 19.81 -67.40 -9.45
CA ASP A 133 18.92 -68.33 -8.75
C ASP A 133 19.39 -68.71 -7.32
N SER A 134 20.57 -68.23 -6.90
CA SER A 134 21.08 -68.46 -5.55
C SER A 134 20.15 -67.86 -4.50
N TYR A 135 19.74 -68.69 -3.54
CA TYR A 135 18.85 -68.31 -2.45
C TYR A 135 19.49 -68.48 -1.06
N ASN A 136 20.48 -69.38 -0.91
CA ASN A 136 21.09 -69.70 0.38
C ASN A 136 21.90 -68.52 0.93
N GLU A 137 22.59 -67.81 0.05
CA GLU A 137 23.51 -66.75 0.38
C GLU A 137 22.78 -65.48 0.85
N ILE A 138 21.68 -65.09 0.19
CA ILE A 138 20.77 -64.04 0.68
C ILE A 138 20.17 -64.45 2.02
N THR A 139 19.64 -65.68 2.09
CA THR A 139 18.93 -66.16 3.28
C THR A 139 19.85 -66.15 4.49
N ASN A 140 21.08 -66.65 4.36
CA ASN A 140 22.06 -66.69 5.45
C ASN A 140 22.55 -65.28 5.87
N LEU A 141 22.68 -64.35 4.90
CA LEU A 141 23.10 -62.99 5.19
C LEU A 141 22.01 -62.19 5.91
N MET A 142 20.76 -62.30 5.46
CA MET A 142 19.69 -61.38 5.85
C MET A 142 18.73 -61.92 6.91
N VAL A 143 18.47 -63.23 6.93
CA VAL A 143 17.49 -63.87 7.83
C VAL A 143 18.17 -64.87 8.77
N GLY A 144 19.19 -65.60 8.32
CA GLY A 144 19.82 -66.67 9.08
C GLY A 144 19.10 -68.02 8.94
N SER A 145 19.42 -68.96 9.83
CA SER A 145 19.01 -70.36 9.75
C SER A 145 17.52 -70.60 10.07
N GLU A 146 16.91 -69.73 10.88
CA GLU A 146 15.55 -69.91 11.39
C GLU A 146 14.61 -68.79 10.89
N PRO A 147 13.53 -69.12 10.15
CA PRO A 147 12.58 -68.12 9.64
C PRO A 147 11.71 -67.48 10.74
N ALA A 148 11.60 -68.12 11.91
CA ALA A 148 10.83 -67.61 13.05
C ALA A 148 11.63 -66.63 13.95
N LYS A 149 12.97 -66.67 13.89
CA LYS A 149 13.88 -65.79 14.64
C LYS A 149 14.99 -65.29 13.71
N PRO A 150 14.73 -64.21 12.94
CA PRO A 150 15.73 -63.69 12.03
C PRO A 150 16.95 -63.19 12.81
N LYS A 151 18.14 -63.44 12.27
CA LYS A 151 19.42 -63.04 12.85
C LYS A 151 19.45 -61.52 13.06
N GLU A 152 19.69 -61.12 14.30
CA GLU A 152 19.95 -59.72 14.66
C GLU A 152 21.45 -59.43 14.51
N GLY A 153 21.81 -58.60 13.55
CA GLY A 153 23.18 -58.21 13.29
C GLY A 153 23.30 -57.08 12.27
N PRO A 154 24.49 -56.48 12.12
CA PRO A 154 24.71 -55.44 11.13
C PRO A 154 24.46 -56.02 9.73
N TRP A 155 23.72 -55.29 8.89
CA TRP A 155 23.33 -55.68 7.52
C TRP A 155 22.28 -56.79 7.42
N SER A 156 21.49 -57.01 8.48
CA SER A 156 20.38 -57.97 8.50
C SER A 156 19.05 -57.36 8.04
N ALA A 157 18.08 -58.21 7.68
CA ALA A 157 16.72 -57.78 7.35
C ALA A 157 16.01 -57.11 8.54
N THR A 158 16.35 -57.49 9.77
CA THR A 158 15.83 -56.87 11.00
C THR A 158 16.36 -55.44 11.17
N GLU A 159 17.65 -55.20 10.94
CA GLU A 159 18.20 -53.83 10.99
C GLU A 159 17.59 -52.94 9.90
N LEU A 160 17.41 -53.47 8.68
CA LEU A 160 16.73 -52.75 7.60
C LEU A 160 15.31 -52.35 8.00
N ARG A 161 14.55 -53.28 8.60
CA ARG A 161 13.19 -53.00 9.10
C ARG A 161 13.21 -51.91 10.18
N THR A 162 14.08 -52.01 11.18
CA THR A 162 14.19 -50.98 12.24
C THR A 162 14.55 -49.61 11.66
N LYS A 163 15.43 -49.54 10.67
CA LYS A 163 15.74 -48.26 10.00
C LYS A 163 14.56 -47.71 9.19
N LEU A 164 13.76 -48.57 8.58
CA LEU A 164 12.54 -48.17 7.86
C LEU A 164 11.43 -47.70 8.81
N GLU A 165 11.25 -48.37 9.95
CA GLU A 165 10.34 -47.94 11.02
C GLU A 165 10.80 -46.59 11.62
N ALA A 166 12.09 -46.44 11.89
CA ALA A 166 12.65 -45.17 12.34
C ALA A 166 12.49 -44.05 11.30
N PHE A 167 12.58 -44.35 10.00
CA PHE A 167 12.30 -43.40 8.93
C PHE A 167 10.81 -42.99 8.93
N ARG A 168 9.90 -43.97 9.00
CA ARG A 168 8.45 -43.75 9.09
C ARG A 168 8.11 -42.82 10.27
N ASP A 169 8.62 -43.12 11.46
CA ASP A 169 8.30 -42.35 12.67
C ASP A 169 8.90 -40.94 12.63
N LYS A 170 10.12 -40.79 12.09
CA LYS A 170 10.73 -39.47 11.91
C LYS A 170 10.00 -38.65 10.84
N VAL A 171 9.63 -39.23 9.71
CA VAL A 171 8.85 -38.52 8.68
C VAL A 171 7.49 -38.06 9.22
N LYS A 172 6.87 -38.84 10.11
CA LYS A 172 5.66 -38.44 10.86
C LYS A 172 5.89 -37.36 11.92
N ALA A 173 7.12 -37.18 12.38
CA ALA A 173 7.47 -36.15 13.36
C ALA A 173 7.94 -34.84 12.70
N VAL A 174 8.36 -34.88 11.43
CA VAL A 174 8.96 -33.74 10.74
C VAL A 174 7.90 -32.75 10.25
N GLY A 175 7.78 -31.63 10.98
CA GLY A 175 7.03 -30.44 10.57
C GLY A 175 5.51 -30.53 10.74
N GLU A 176 4.81 -29.44 10.47
CA GLU A 176 3.34 -29.39 10.57
C GLU A 176 2.62 -30.17 9.44
N ALA A 177 3.30 -30.44 8.33
CA ALA A 177 2.77 -31.28 7.26
C ALA A 177 2.49 -32.72 7.73
N ALA A 178 3.24 -33.21 8.72
CA ALA A 178 3.03 -34.54 9.29
C ALA A 178 1.78 -34.64 10.19
N LYS A 179 1.08 -33.52 10.46
CA LYS A 179 -0.22 -33.49 11.15
C LYS A 179 -1.40 -33.68 10.20
N GLU A 180 -1.19 -33.66 8.88
CA GLU A 180 -2.25 -33.88 7.90
C GLU A 180 -2.59 -35.39 7.82
N PRO A 181 -3.85 -35.80 8.09
CA PRO A 181 -4.20 -37.21 8.21
C PRO A 181 -3.97 -38.01 6.92
N ALA A 182 -4.01 -37.34 5.76
CA ALA A 182 -3.79 -37.97 4.45
C ALA A 182 -2.34 -38.46 4.28
N ILE A 183 -1.35 -37.69 4.73
CA ILE A 183 0.07 -38.04 4.62
C ILE A 183 0.41 -39.16 5.60
N VAL A 184 -0.06 -39.06 6.84
CA VAL A 184 0.14 -40.11 7.86
C VAL A 184 -0.44 -41.45 7.37
N ALA A 185 -1.63 -41.43 6.77
CA ALA A 185 -2.24 -42.62 6.17
C ALA A 185 -1.48 -43.16 4.94
N SER A 186 -0.90 -42.28 4.11
CA SER A 186 -0.05 -42.67 2.96
C SER A 186 1.24 -43.34 3.42
N VAL A 187 1.92 -42.73 4.39
CA VAL A 187 3.12 -43.27 5.06
C VAL A 187 2.83 -44.63 5.69
N ASP A 188 1.70 -44.78 6.38
CA ASP A 188 1.28 -46.03 7.00
C ASP A 188 0.94 -47.13 6.01
N ARG A 189 0.37 -46.76 4.86
CA ARG A 189 0.10 -47.71 3.78
C ARG A 189 1.38 -48.17 3.09
N MET A 190 2.31 -47.27 2.82
CA MET A 190 3.57 -47.59 2.12
C MET A 190 4.53 -48.41 2.99
N PHE A 191 4.64 -48.06 4.28
CA PHE A 191 5.54 -48.73 5.24
C PHE A 191 4.77 -49.63 6.22
N ASN A 192 3.87 -50.47 5.70
CA ASN A 192 3.22 -51.51 6.49
C ASN A 192 4.11 -52.77 6.56
N PHE A 193 4.61 -53.07 7.76
CA PHE A 193 5.45 -54.24 8.08
C PHE A 193 4.69 -55.35 8.82
N GLU A 194 3.36 -55.39 8.72
CA GLU A 194 2.55 -56.46 9.28
C GLU A 194 2.91 -57.83 8.69
N ASP A 195 2.82 -58.84 9.54
CA ASP A 195 3.01 -60.23 9.16
C ASP A 195 1.89 -60.65 8.20
N ARG A 196 2.26 -61.32 7.12
CA ARG A 196 1.31 -61.73 6.07
C ARG A 196 1.35 -63.24 5.89
N ARG A 197 0.27 -63.78 5.34
CA ARG A 197 0.26 -65.18 4.92
C ARG A 197 1.01 -65.30 3.60
N ASP A 198 1.97 -66.21 3.57
CA ASP A 198 2.69 -66.56 2.35
C ASP A 198 1.80 -67.41 1.41
N ALA A 199 2.26 -67.68 0.18
CA ALA A 199 1.57 -68.51 -0.80
C ALA A 199 1.19 -69.91 -0.28
N GLY A 200 1.91 -70.42 0.74
CA GLY A 200 1.62 -71.67 1.44
C GLY A 200 0.61 -71.56 2.61
N GLY A 201 0.06 -70.39 2.90
CA GLY A 201 -0.94 -70.17 3.95
C GLY A 201 -0.39 -69.98 5.38
N THR A 202 0.91 -70.12 5.59
CA THR A 202 1.60 -69.89 6.87
C THR A 202 1.80 -68.40 7.14
N MET A 203 1.56 -67.98 8.38
CA MET A 203 1.84 -66.61 8.84
C MET A 203 3.35 -66.44 9.02
N ASN A 204 3.97 -65.60 8.20
CA ASN A 204 5.41 -65.39 8.20
C ASN A 204 5.74 -63.92 8.50
N ASN A 205 6.87 -63.70 9.17
CA ASN A 205 7.38 -62.36 9.45
C ASN A 205 7.77 -61.64 8.15
N TRP A 206 7.67 -60.30 8.11
CA TRP A 206 8.04 -59.49 6.93
C TRP A 206 9.44 -59.81 6.38
N GLN A 207 10.42 -60.00 7.26
CA GLN A 207 11.81 -60.34 6.88
C GLN A 207 11.88 -61.68 6.13
N SER A 208 11.11 -62.67 6.59
CA SER A 208 11.13 -64.02 6.04
C SER A 208 10.39 -64.08 4.69
N ILE A 209 9.25 -63.39 4.57
CA ILE A 209 8.51 -63.33 3.29
C ILE A 209 9.36 -62.72 2.17
N ASN A 210 10.11 -61.66 2.48
CA ASN A 210 10.84 -60.92 1.46
C ASN A 210 12.25 -61.48 1.16
N PHE A 211 12.88 -62.17 2.11
CA PHE A 211 14.31 -62.53 2.01
C PHE A 211 14.65 -63.99 2.37
N TYR A 212 13.69 -64.83 2.79
CA TYR A 212 13.95 -66.26 3.11
C TYR A 212 13.62 -67.15 1.92
N HIS A 213 14.59 -67.94 1.44
CA HIS A 213 14.49 -68.77 0.23
C HIS A 213 14.07 -68.03 -1.05
N VAL A 214 14.35 -66.73 -1.12
CA VAL A 214 14.09 -65.89 -2.29
C VAL A 214 15.35 -65.83 -3.17
N PRO A 215 15.23 -65.98 -4.51
CA PRO A 215 16.37 -65.82 -5.43
C PRO A 215 17.01 -64.44 -5.31
N GLN A 216 18.32 -64.38 -5.55
CA GLN A 216 19.10 -63.16 -5.38
C GLN A 216 18.53 -61.96 -6.14
N VAL A 217 18.15 -62.17 -7.40
CA VAL A 217 17.61 -61.12 -8.28
C VAL A 217 16.29 -60.57 -7.72
N ALA A 218 15.43 -61.44 -7.17
CA ALA A 218 14.18 -61.02 -6.56
C ALA A 218 14.41 -60.24 -5.25
N GLY A 219 15.34 -60.67 -4.40
CA GLY A 219 15.73 -59.94 -3.19
C GLY A 219 16.25 -58.53 -3.47
N ILE A 220 17.10 -58.36 -4.49
CA ILE A 220 17.59 -57.05 -4.91
C ILE A 220 16.46 -56.20 -5.50
N THR A 221 15.57 -56.80 -6.30
CA THR A 221 14.41 -56.11 -6.88
C THR A 221 13.46 -55.58 -5.80
N ILE A 222 13.22 -56.35 -4.73
CA ILE A 222 12.44 -55.92 -3.56
C ILE A 222 13.14 -54.72 -2.88
N MET A 223 14.46 -54.74 -2.72
CA MET A 223 15.20 -53.60 -2.19
C MET A 223 15.09 -52.37 -3.11
N SER A 224 15.15 -52.54 -4.43
CA SER A 224 14.94 -51.44 -5.40
C SER A 224 13.55 -50.85 -5.29
N LYS A 225 12.53 -51.69 -5.08
CA LYS A 225 11.15 -51.25 -4.85
C LYS A 225 11.06 -50.38 -3.60
N ILE A 226 11.64 -50.83 -2.49
CA ILE A 226 11.65 -50.07 -1.23
C ILE A 226 12.41 -48.75 -1.39
N GLN A 227 13.51 -48.71 -2.13
CA GLN A 227 14.21 -47.45 -2.43
C GLN A 227 13.35 -46.47 -3.24
N ALA A 228 12.60 -46.98 -4.22
CA ALA A 228 11.66 -46.17 -5.00
C ALA A 228 10.53 -45.61 -4.11
N ASP A 229 10.00 -46.40 -3.18
CA ASP A 229 8.99 -45.94 -2.22
C ASP A 229 9.53 -44.82 -1.31
N VAL A 230 10.78 -44.95 -0.81
CA VAL A 230 11.44 -43.91 0.00
C VAL A 230 11.58 -42.60 -0.78
N ARG A 231 12.00 -42.66 -2.05
CA ARG A 231 12.11 -41.48 -2.93
C ARG A 231 10.75 -40.86 -3.25
N ASN A 232 9.73 -41.69 -3.44
CA ASN A 232 8.37 -41.22 -3.69
C ASN A 232 7.84 -40.47 -2.46
N MET A 233 8.04 -41.03 -1.26
CA MET A 233 7.64 -40.39 -0.01
C MET A 233 8.40 -39.08 0.24
N GLU A 234 9.72 -39.06 0.00
CA GLU A 234 10.52 -37.82 0.05
C GLU A 234 9.91 -36.74 -0.86
N THR A 235 9.61 -37.09 -2.11
CA THR A 235 9.05 -36.16 -3.09
C THR A 235 7.67 -35.63 -2.65
N GLU A 236 6.79 -36.52 -2.18
CA GLU A 236 5.44 -36.14 -1.72
C GLU A 236 5.50 -35.22 -0.49
N MET A 237 6.35 -35.55 0.49
CA MET A 237 6.54 -34.76 1.70
C MET A 237 7.05 -33.35 1.40
N VAL A 238 8.06 -33.23 0.53
CA VAL A 238 8.63 -31.93 0.16
C VAL A 238 7.61 -31.08 -0.59
N ALA A 239 6.88 -31.67 -1.54
CA ALA A 239 5.82 -30.98 -2.27
C ALA A 239 4.71 -30.47 -1.32
N LYS A 240 4.35 -31.25 -0.30
CA LYS A 240 3.36 -30.87 0.71
C LYS A 240 3.86 -29.80 1.67
N LEU A 241 5.11 -29.89 2.11
CA LEU A 241 5.74 -28.84 2.92
C LEU A 241 5.73 -27.50 2.18
N LEU A 242 6.08 -27.50 0.89
CA LEU A 242 6.01 -26.31 0.04
C LEU A 242 4.55 -25.80 -0.09
N GLY A 243 3.61 -26.68 -0.43
CA GLY A 243 2.20 -26.32 -0.59
C GLY A 243 1.54 -25.78 0.68
N ASN A 244 1.94 -26.23 1.87
CA ASN A 244 1.41 -25.70 3.14
C ASN A 244 1.89 -24.28 3.43
N VAL A 245 3.12 -23.92 3.05
CA VAL A 245 3.62 -22.54 3.15
C VAL A 245 2.91 -21.61 2.15
N GLU A 246 2.45 -22.15 1.03
CA GLU A 246 1.66 -21.39 0.05
C GLU A 246 0.18 -21.26 0.44
N LYS A 247 -0.42 -22.28 1.06
CA LYS A 247 -1.80 -22.19 1.58
C LYS A 247 -1.96 -21.11 2.65
N THR A 248 -0.95 -20.91 3.49
CA THR A 248 -0.94 -19.82 4.48
C THR A 248 -0.64 -18.45 3.88
N SER A 249 -0.34 -18.39 2.58
CA SER A 249 -0.05 -17.13 1.89
C SER A 249 -1.30 -16.53 1.27
N PHE A 250 -1.44 -15.21 1.42
CA PHE A 250 -2.50 -14.45 0.77
C PHE A 250 -2.35 -14.56 -0.74
N LYS A 251 -3.38 -15.10 -1.41
CA LYS A 251 -3.44 -15.11 -2.87
C LYS A 251 -4.04 -13.78 -3.32
N PHE A 252 -3.24 -12.97 -4.00
CA PHE A 252 -3.69 -11.74 -4.64
C PHE A 252 -3.76 -11.98 -6.16
N ASN A 253 -4.80 -11.49 -6.82
CA ASN A 253 -4.97 -11.66 -8.26
C ASN A 253 -4.71 -10.39 -9.06
N THR A 254 -4.80 -9.22 -8.42
CA THR A 254 -4.70 -7.93 -9.10
C THR A 254 -3.69 -7.05 -8.37
N LEU A 255 -2.86 -6.38 -9.15
CA LEU A 255 -1.87 -5.41 -8.68
C LEU A 255 -2.29 -4.02 -9.18
N ASP A 256 -2.30 -3.04 -8.29
CA ASP A 256 -2.67 -1.66 -8.60
C ASP A 256 -1.73 -0.68 -7.91
N ALA A 257 -1.40 0.43 -8.56
CA ALA A 257 -0.50 1.43 -8.00
C ALA A 257 -1.31 2.41 -7.15
N ILE A 258 -0.97 2.51 -5.87
CA ILE A 258 -1.63 3.43 -4.93
C ILE A 258 -0.68 4.60 -4.67
N VAL A 259 -1.19 5.81 -4.91
CA VAL A 259 -0.49 7.06 -4.62
C VAL A 259 -1.16 7.72 -3.41
N LYS A 260 -0.42 7.84 -2.31
CA LYS A 260 -0.86 8.50 -1.09
C LYS A 260 -0.14 9.85 -0.95
N PRO A 261 -0.75 10.97 -1.38
CA PRO A 261 -0.17 12.29 -1.16
C PRO A 261 -0.21 12.66 0.33
N GLN A 262 0.78 13.42 0.81
CA GLN A 262 0.74 14.01 2.15
C GLN A 262 -0.31 15.13 2.24
N SER A 263 -0.46 15.91 1.17
CA SER A 263 -1.57 16.86 0.98
C SER A 263 -1.94 16.90 -0.50
N SER A 264 -3.24 16.91 -0.81
CA SER A 264 -3.76 17.12 -2.16
C SER A 264 -3.75 18.60 -2.58
N TYR A 265 -3.54 19.53 -1.64
CA TYR A 265 -3.49 20.97 -1.89
C TYR A 265 -2.11 21.54 -1.55
N VAL A 266 -1.45 22.15 -2.54
CA VAL A 266 -0.16 22.83 -2.36
C VAL A 266 -0.18 24.20 -3.03
N THR A 267 0.46 25.17 -2.40
CA THR A 267 0.63 26.52 -2.96
C THR A 267 1.85 26.59 -3.88
N THR A 268 1.84 27.51 -4.85
CA THR A 268 2.96 27.72 -5.77
C THR A 268 4.27 27.98 -5.02
N GLY A 269 5.28 27.16 -5.28
CA GLY A 269 6.60 27.18 -4.63
C GLY A 269 6.76 26.25 -3.43
N SER A 270 5.70 25.54 -3.01
CA SER A 270 5.76 24.51 -1.96
C SER A 270 6.14 23.14 -2.55
N LYS A 271 6.76 22.25 -1.74
CA LYS A 271 7.13 20.89 -2.16
C LYS A 271 5.91 19.97 -2.10
N TYR A 272 5.62 19.28 -3.20
CA TYR A 272 4.64 18.19 -3.24
C TYR A 272 5.31 16.86 -2.85
N ARG A 273 4.76 16.15 -1.85
CA ARG A 273 5.27 14.85 -1.37
C ARG A 273 4.15 13.82 -1.42
N ALA A 274 4.43 12.67 -2.03
CA ALA A 274 3.52 11.53 -2.10
C ALA A 274 4.28 10.22 -1.95
N GLU A 275 3.66 9.25 -1.27
CA GLU A 275 4.14 7.88 -1.17
C GLU A 275 3.48 7.05 -2.28
N ILE A 276 4.29 6.40 -3.10
CA ILE A 276 3.83 5.55 -4.21
C ILE A 276 4.20 4.12 -3.86
N PHE A 277 3.19 3.25 -3.76
CA PHE A 277 3.41 1.83 -3.45
C PHE A 277 2.44 0.95 -4.26
N LEU A 278 2.80 -0.32 -4.41
CA LEU A 278 1.99 -1.31 -5.10
C LEU A 278 1.01 -1.95 -4.11
N GLY A 279 -0.29 -1.79 -4.36
CA GLY A 279 -1.34 -2.52 -3.67
C GLY A 279 -1.66 -3.81 -4.40
N ALA A 280 -1.63 -4.94 -3.69
CA ALA A 280 -2.10 -6.23 -4.19
C ALA A 280 -3.44 -6.55 -3.52
N TYR A 281 -4.45 -6.92 -4.28
CA TYR A 281 -5.77 -7.30 -3.76
C TYR A 281 -6.37 -8.48 -4.53
N ASP A 282 -7.41 -9.09 -3.94
CA ASP A 282 -8.19 -10.16 -4.55
C ASP A 282 -9.58 -9.64 -4.96
N ASN A 283 -9.84 -9.56 -6.27
CA ASN A 283 -11.13 -9.13 -6.81
C ASN A 283 -12.26 -10.17 -6.64
N GLN A 284 -11.94 -11.44 -6.33
CA GLN A 284 -12.95 -12.49 -6.13
C GLN A 284 -13.39 -12.57 -4.66
N ASN A 285 -12.52 -12.19 -3.72
CA ASN A 285 -12.81 -12.10 -2.29
C ASN A 285 -12.74 -10.65 -1.83
N ALA A 286 -13.75 -9.85 -2.16
CA ALA A 286 -13.80 -8.45 -1.76
C ALA A 286 -13.88 -8.33 -0.21
N PRO A 287 -13.03 -7.50 0.42
CA PRO A 287 -13.07 -7.28 1.86
C PRO A 287 -14.31 -6.47 2.28
N GLU A 288 -14.64 -6.51 3.56
CA GLU A 288 -15.64 -5.61 4.14
C GLU A 288 -14.96 -4.39 4.77
N VAL A 289 -15.39 -3.18 4.40
CA VAL A 289 -14.83 -1.94 4.93
C VAL A 289 -15.87 -1.20 5.76
N TYR A 290 -15.48 -0.86 6.99
CA TYR A 290 -16.32 -0.13 7.95
C TYR A 290 -15.62 1.17 8.37
N ILE A 291 -16.36 2.27 8.41
CA ILE A 291 -15.89 3.53 8.99
C ILE A 291 -16.57 3.81 10.33
N CYS A 292 -15.92 4.60 11.18
CA CYS A 292 -16.50 5.09 12.43
C CYS A 292 -17.60 6.11 12.15
N GLY A 293 -18.78 5.90 12.76
CA GLY A 293 -19.86 6.90 12.81
C GLY A 293 -19.55 8.05 13.80
N PRO A 294 -20.41 9.08 13.87
CA PRO A 294 -20.21 10.23 14.76
C PRO A 294 -20.05 9.81 16.23
N GLY A 295 -18.87 10.06 16.81
CA GLY A 295 -18.55 9.71 18.20
C GLY A 295 -17.98 8.30 18.42
N ALA A 296 -17.92 7.47 17.38
CA ALA A 296 -17.27 6.16 17.43
C ALA A 296 -15.74 6.28 17.29
N LYS A 297 -15.00 5.32 17.86
CA LYS A 297 -13.54 5.26 17.79
C LYS A 297 -13.08 3.85 17.40
N VAL A 298 -11.94 3.77 16.73
CA VAL A 298 -11.26 2.48 16.51
C VAL A 298 -10.47 2.15 17.77
N ASP A 299 -10.74 1.00 18.39
CA ASP A 299 -9.92 0.47 19.46
C ASP A 299 -8.85 -0.46 18.89
N THR A 300 -7.59 -0.03 19.03
CA THR A 300 -6.39 -0.77 18.64
C THR A 300 -5.76 -1.53 19.81
N SER A 301 -6.35 -1.47 21.02
CA SER A 301 -5.81 -2.13 22.21
C SER A 301 -6.17 -3.62 22.28
N ALA A 302 -7.22 -4.02 21.57
CA ALA A 302 -7.64 -5.40 21.44
C ALA A 302 -6.78 -6.17 20.41
N LYS A 303 -6.63 -7.48 20.62
CA LYS A 303 -5.87 -8.39 19.73
C LYS A 303 -6.42 -8.43 18.29
N VAL A 304 -7.69 -8.04 18.12
CA VAL A 304 -8.35 -7.78 16.84
C VAL A 304 -8.94 -6.36 16.91
N PRO A 305 -8.51 -5.42 16.05
CA PRO A 305 -9.04 -4.06 16.02
C PRO A 305 -10.55 -4.06 15.81
N SER A 306 -11.28 -3.23 16.56
CA SER A 306 -12.74 -3.13 16.46
C SER A 306 -13.22 -1.69 16.57
N ILE A 307 -14.40 -1.38 16.03
CA ILE A 307 -15.02 -0.07 16.18
C ILE A 307 -15.87 -0.08 17.45
N ILE A 308 -15.58 0.82 18.38
CA ILE A 308 -16.42 1.09 19.55
C ILE A 308 -17.39 2.21 19.18
N GLY A 309 -18.66 1.86 19.00
CA GLY A 309 -19.74 2.79 18.64
C GLY A 309 -20.42 2.42 17.32
N GLU A 310 -21.10 3.38 16.70
CA GLU A 310 -21.75 3.19 15.41
C GLU A 310 -20.72 2.96 14.29
N SER A 311 -21.00 1.98 13.42
CA SER A 311 -20.15 1.66 12.27
C SER A 311 -20.97 1.74 10.98
N ILE A 312 -20.38 2.31 9.93
CA ILE A 312 -21.02 2.45 8.62
C ILE A 312 -20.25 1.58 7.64
N LYS A 313 -20.94 0.60 7.04
CA LYS A 313 -20.37 -0.25 5.98
C LYS A 313 -20.31 0.55 4.68
N LEU A 314 -19.14 0.62 4.05
CA LEU A 314 -18.98 1.30 2.77
C LEU A 314 -19.42 0.39 1.61
N PRO A 315 -20.01 0.96 0.54
CA PRO A 315 -20.24 0.25 -0.70
C PRO A 315 -18.90 -0.14 -1.33
N MET A 316 -18.82 -1.37 -1.82
CA MET A 316 -17.66 -1.93 -2.51
C MET A 316 -17.88 -1.87 -4.03
N GLU A 317 -16.93 -1.29 -4.76
CA GLU A 317 -16.82 -1.40 -6.22
C GLU A 317 -15.61 -2.30 -6.53
N GLY A 318 -15.89 -3.58 -6.82
CA GLY A 318 -14.86 -4.63 -6.85
C GLY A 318 -14.21 -4.81 -5.47
N ALA A 319 -12.88 -4.78 -5.41
CA ALA A 319 -12.13 -4.84 -4.15
C ALA A 319 -11.88 -3.45 -3.51
N LYS A 320 -12.48 -2.37 -4.03
CA LYS A 320 -12.27 -1.00 -3.54
C LYS A 320 -13.53 -0.50 -2.82
N ALA A 321 -13.37 0.03 -1.60
CA ALA A 321 -14.45 0.72 -0.91
C ALA A 321 -14.53 2.19 -1.36
N ILE A 322 -15.75 2.67 -1.62
CA ILE A 322 -15.99 4.07 -1.99
C ILE A 322 -16.52 4.84 -0.79
N LEU A 323 -15.80 5.89 -0.42
CA LEU A 323 -16.19 6.81 0.63
C LEU A 323 -16.68 8.12 -0.02
N GLU A 324 -17.98 8.36 0.04
CA GLU A 324 -18.59 9.62 -0.42
C GLU A 324 -19.32 10.28 0.75
N GLN A 325 -18.87 11.48 1.15
CA GLN A 325 -19.49 12.26 2.21
C GLN A 325 -19.50 13.75 1.85
N VAL A 326 -20.60 14.43 2.18
CA VAL A 326 -20.69 15.89 2.06
C VAL A 326 -19.89 16.53 3.20
N ALA A 327 -18.86 17.28 2.85
CA ALA A 327 -18.03 17.99 3.80
C ALA A 327 -18.80 19.11 4.51
N ALA A 328 -19.00 18.99 5.82
CA ALA A 328 -19.65 20.02 6.63
C ALA A 328 -18.62 21.01 7.20
N GLY A 329 -18.56 22.24 6.68
CA GLY A 329 -17.73 23.32 7.21
C GLY A 329 -16.21 23.17 6.92
N ALA A 330 -15.53 24.32 6.90
CA ALA A 330 -14.09 24.37 6.62
C ALA A 330 -13.23 23.80 7.76
N GLY A 331 -12.10 23.18 7.42
CA GLY A 331 -11.13 22.64 8.36
C GLY A 331 -10.65 21.22 8.00
N LEU A 332 -9.71 20.72 8.81
CA LEU A 332 -9.19 19.36 8.71
C LEU A 332 -10.23 18.35 9.21
N ARG A 333 -10.51 17.33 8.40
CA ARG A 333 -11.42 16.23 8.70
C ARG A 333 -10.63 14.93 8.71
N GLN A 334 -10.83 14.13 9.75
CA GLN A 334 -10.23 12.80 9.88
C GLN A 334 -11.32 11.74 9.78
N VAL A 335 -11.06 10.70 9.00
CA VAL A 335 -11.92 9.52 8.84
C VAL A 335 -11.10 8.30 9.25
N SER A 336 -11.62 7.58 10.23
CA SER A 336 -11.01 6.35 10.73
C SER A 336 -11.95 5.17 10.52
N GLY A 337 -11.40 3.99 10.33
CA GLY A 337 -12.17 2.78 10.06
C GLY A 337 -11.35 1.51 10.18
N ILE A 338 -11.97 0.39 9.81
CA ILE A 338 -11.36 -0.93 9.76
C ILE A 338 -11.69 -1.62 8.44
N ILE A 339 -10.73 -2.39 7.92
CA ILE A 339 -10.90 -3.30 6.79
C ILE A 339 -10.85 -4.72 7.35
N LYS A 340 -11.90 -5.50 7.09
CA LYS A 340 -11.98 -6.92 7.46
C LYS A 340 -11.85 -7.77 6.20
N PHE A 341 -10.84 -8.63 6.18
CA PHE A 341 -10.56 -9.55 5.09
C PHE A 341 -10.44 -10.98 5.61
N THR A 342 -11.15 -11.92 5.00
CA THR A 342 -11.06 -13.34 5.36
C THR A 342 -10.34 -14.11 4.26
N PRO A 343 -9.08 -14.54 4.47
CA PRO A 343 -8.37 -15.38 3.51
C PRO A 343 -9.01 -16.78 3.41
N VAL A 344 -8.89 -17.41 2.24
CA VAL A 344 -9.40 -18.76 1.99
C VAL A 344 -8.73 -19.76 2.93
N GLY A 345 -9.49 -20.31 3.88
CA GLY A 345 -9.00 -21.29 4.86
C GLY A 345 -8.26 -20.71 6.07
N GLY A 346 -8.36 -19.39 6.32
CA GLY A 346 -7.77 -18.74 7.50
C GLY A 346 -8.77 -17.89 8.29
N GLU A 347 -8.30 -17.37 9.41
CA GLU A 347 -9.08 -16.49 10.31
C GLU A 347 -9.25 -15.07 9.72
N PRO A 348 -10.33 -14.36 10.05
CA PRO A 348 -10.54 -12.98 9.60
C PRO A 348 -9.43 -12.05 10.11
N VAL A 349 -8.76 -11.37 9.19
CA VAL A 349 -7.76 -10.34 9.46
C VAL A 349 -8.44 -8.98 9.43
N VAL A 350 -8.25 -8.19 10.49
CA VAL A 350 -8.78 -6.83 10.60
C VAL A 350 -7.64 -5.83 10.66
N GLN A 351 -7.67 -4.82 9.79
CA GLN A 351 -6.66 -3.76 9.71
C GLN A 351 -7.32 -2.39 9.91
N PRO A 352 -6.85 -1.57 10.87
CA PRO A 352 -7.36 -0.22 11.07
C PRO A 352 -6.73 0.74 10.05
N PHE A 353 -7.47 1.76 9.64
CA PHE A 353 -6.94 2.84 8.82
C PHE A 353 -7.46 4.18 9.29
N THR A 354 -6.65 5.21 9.04
CA THR A 354 -7.01 6.61 9.27
C THR A 354 -6.57 7.41 8.05
N THR A 355 -7.48 8.24 7.55
CA THR A 355 -7.22 9.18 6.46
C THR A 355 -7.69 10.57 6.85
N GLU A 356 -7.04 11.59 6.33
CA GLU A 356 -7.36 13.00 6.60
C GLU A 356 -7.62 13.71 5.28
N TYR A 357 -8.60 14.60 5.26
CA TYR A 357 -8.89 15.49 4.14
C TYR A 357 -9.19 16.89 4.67
N GLU A 358 -8.74 17.92 3.95
CA GLU A 358 -8.97 19.31 4.31
C GLU A 358 -10.11 19.91 3.48
N VAL A 359 -11.02 20.61 4.14
CA VAL A 359 -12.15 21.30 3.51
C VAL A 359 -11.87 22.79 3.52
N ALA A 360 -11.73 23.39 2.35
CA ALA A 360 -11.62 24.84 2.20
C ALA A 360 -13.01 25.46 1.98
N ALA A 361 -13.28 26.59 2.63
CA ALA A 361 -14.44 27.41 2.27
C ALA A 361 -14.21 28.03 0.88
N PRO A 362 -15.22 28.06 -0.01
CA PRO A 362 -15.10 28.74 -1.29
C PRO A 362 -14.87 30.24 -1.06
N ASN A 363 -13.78 30.79 -1.60
CA ASN A 363 -13.49 32.22 -1.57
C ASN A 363 -13.54 32.82 -2.99
N LEU A 364 -14.42 33.79 -3.21
CA LEU A 364 -14.48 34.56 -4.44
C LEU A 364 -13.97 35.98 -4.16
N VAL A 365 -12.90 36.39 -4.83
CA VAL A 365 -12.36 37.75 -4.74
C VAL A 365 -12.67 38.48 -6.04
N VAL A 366 -13.62 39.43 -6.00
CA VAL A 366 -13.93 40.32 -7.13
C VAL A 366 -13.36 41.70 -6.83
N SER A 367 -12.27 42.05 -7.51
CA SER A 367 -11.58 43.33 -7.31
C SER A 367 -11.69 44.21 -8.58
N PRO A 368 -12.38 45.36 -8.52
CA PRO A 368 -12.47 46.27 -9.67
C PRO A 368 -11.11 46.91 -9.99
N THR A 369 -10.53 46.55 -11.14
CA THR A 369 -9.17 46.97 -11.54
C THR A 369 -8.99 48.47 -11.70
N LYS A 370 -10.05 49.20 -12.08
CA LYS A 370 -9.99 50.67 -12.21
C LYS A 370 -10.17 51.43 -10.90
N MET A 371 -10.57 50.77 -9.81
CA MET A 371 -10.81 51.37 -8.50
C MET A 371 -9.64 51.20 -7.52
N ASN A 372 -8.47 50.71 -7.97
CA ASN A 372 -7.25 50.63 -7.17
C ASN A 372 -6.62 52.01 -6.92
N VAL A 373 -7.34 52.89 -6.21
CA VAL A 373 -6.95 54.28 -5.95
C VAL A 373 -6.99 54.55 -4.44
N PHE A 374 -5.93 55.18 -3.93
CA PHE A 374 -5.92 55.80 -2.61
C PHE A 374 -5.95 57.31 -2.72
N TYR A 375 -6.72 57.97 -1.84
CA TYR A 375 -6.77 59.41 -1.75
C TYR A 375 -5.80 59.94 -0.68
N ARG A 376 -5.04 60.98 -1.04
CA ARG A 376 -4.11 61.63 -0.11
C ARG A 376 -4.85 62.39 0.99
N GLY A 377 -4.27 62.39 2.19
CA GLY A 377 -4.74 63.21 3.31
C GLY A 377 -5.97 62.66 4.04
N ILE A 378 -6.49 61.48 3.66
CA ILE A 378 -7.60 60.81 4.34
C ILE A 378 -7.26 59.36 4.66
N ASP A 379 -8.04 58.78 5.56
CA ASP A 379 -7.98 57.35 5.92
C ASP A 379 -8.65 56.50 4.84
N ASN A 380 -7.87 55.66 4.14
CA ASN A 380 -8.38 54.73 3.15
C ASN A 380 -8.52 53.34 3.78
N PRO A 381 -9.75 52.87 4.08
CA PRO A 381 -9.94 51.53 4.65
C PRO A 381 -9.68 50.46 3.59
N VAL A 382 -8.94 49.41 3.97
CA VAL A 382 -8.63 48.25 3.11
C VAL A 382 -8.76 46.96 3.90
N ASP A 383 -9.25 45.92 3.24
CA ASP A 383 -9.21 44.55 3.77
C ASP A 383 -8.14 43.74 3.03
N ILE A 384 -7.32 43.03 3.78
CA ILE A 384 -6.18 42.27 3.26
C ILE A 384 -6.31 40.84 3.76
N SER A 385 -6.58 39.93 2.82
CA SER A 385 -6.64 38.49 3.07
C SER A 385 -5.72 37.75 2.11
N VAL A 386 -5.13 36.66 2.60
CA VAL A 386 -4.32 35.73 1.80
C VAL A 386 -4.95 34.36 1.93
N ALA A 387 -5.24 33.73 0.79
CA ALA A 387 -5.80 32.38 0.78
C ALA A 387 -4.84 31.39 1.48
N GLY A 388 -5.38 30.63 2.43
CA GLY A 388 -4.62 29.62 3.19
C GLY A 388 -3.87 30.15 4.42
N TYR A 389 -3.99 31.44 4.77
CA TYR A 389 -3.35 32.01 5.96
C TYR A 389 -4.36 32.74 6.85
N SER A 390 -4.19 32.62 8.17
CA SER A 390 -5.00 33.35 9.15
C SER A 390 -4.56 34.80 9.27
N ALA A 391 -5.46 35.70 9.69
CA ALA A 391 -5.16 37.14 9.85
C ALA A 391 -4.01 37.46 10.84
N LYS A 392 -3.60 36.49 11.67
CA LYS A 392 -2.45 36.62 12.59
C LYS A 392 -1.11 36.39 11.90
N ASP A 393 -1.10 35.59 10.83
CA ASP A 393 0.11 35.18 10.11
C ASP A 393 0.44 36.12 8.95
N ILE A 394 -0.45 37.09 8.70
CA ILE A 394 -0.39 38.08 7.64
C ILE A 394 0.25 39.37 8.20
N SER A 395 1.39 39.75 7.63
CA SER A 395 2.09 40.99 7.93
C SER A 395 2.09 41.89 6.69
N PRO A 396 1.14 42.83 6.57
CA PRO A 396 1.09 43.74 5.44
C PRO A 396 2.17 44.83 5.55
N SER A 397 2.66 45.25 4.39
CA SER A 397 3.66 46.30 4.26
C SER A 397 3.30 47.23 3.11
N MET A 398 3.86 48.44 3.12
CA MET A 398 3.62 49.46 2.12
C MET A 398 4.91 50.19 1.81
N ASN A 399 5.13 50.56 0.55
CA ASN A 399 6.34 51.28 0.13
C ASN A 399 6.23 52.83 0.21
N ASN A 400 5.02 53.39 0.22
CA ASN A 400 4.80 54.84 0.12
C ASN A 400 3.61 55.31 0.98
N GLY A 401 3.88 55.63 2.25
CA GLY A 401 2.88 56.07 3.21
C GLY A 401 2.93 55.26 4.50
N SER A 402 1.80 55.18 5.20
CA SER A 402 1.62 54.33 6.36
C SER A 402 0.43 53.38 6.19
N LEU A 403 0.58 52.19 6.75
CA LEU A 403 -0.45 51.16 6.82
C LEU A 403 -0.57 50.73 8.28
N THR A 404 -1.76 50.92 8.86
CA THR A 404 -2.03 50.63 10.27
C THR A 404 -3.22 49.72 10.42
N LYS A 405 -3.24 48.91 11.49
CA LYS A 405 -4.35 48.01 11.79
C LYS A 405 -5.50 48.80 12.40
N ALA A 406 -6.72 48.60 11.90
CA ALA A 406 -7.94 49.22 12.43
C ALA A 406 -8.87 48.17 13.06
N ALA A 407 -10.00 48.61 13.62
CA ALA A 407 -10.99 47.72 14.23
C ALA A 407 -11.55 46.70 13.22
N GLN A 408 -11.67 47.09 11.96
CA GLN A 408 -11.97 46.20 10.85
C GLN A 408 -10.96 46.45 9.72
N GLY A 409 -10.14 45.44 9.41
CA GLY A 409 -9.11 45.50 8.38
C GLY A 409 -7.94 46.43 8.73
N TYR A 410 -7.51 47.20 7.75
CA TYR A 410 -6.37 48.10 7.81
C TYR A 410 -6.75 49.47 7.25
N VAL A 411 -6.02 50.51 7.67
CA VAL A 411 -6.16 51.87 7.15
C VAL A 411 -4.85 52.27 6.50
N VAL A 412 -4.97 52.80 5.28
CA VAL A 412 -3.85 53.27 4.47
C VAL A 412 -3.88 54.79 4.38
N ARG A 413 -2.76 55.43 4.73
CA ARG A 413 -2.49 56.84 4.46
C ARG A 413 -1.34 56.94 3.47
N PRO A 414 -1.59 57.21 2.17
CA PRO A 414 -0.55 57.25 1.18
C PRO A 414 0.35 58.49 1.34
N GLY A 415 1.62 58.35 0.96
CA GLY A 415 2.58 59.46 0.96
C GLY A 415 2.45 60.39 -0.27
N SER A 416 3.50 61.17 -0.54
CA SER A 416 3.52 62.16 -1.62
C SER A 416 3.69 61.58 -3.02
N GLY A 417 4.17 60.33 -3.14
CA GLY A 417 4.42 59.70 -4.44
C GLY A 417 3.14 59.45 -5.27
N PRO A 418 3.29 59.18 -6.59
CA PRO A 418 2.16 58.96 -7.51
C PRO A 418 1.51 57.58 -7.32
N ASP A 419 2.25 56.59 -6.84
CA ASP A 419 1.78 55.22 -6.65
C ASP A 419 2.21 54.67 -5.28
N ALA A 420 1.44 53.69 -4.80
CA ALA A 420 1.63 52.99 -3.55
C ALA A 420 1.49 51.49 -3.79
N THR A 421 2.51 50.71 -3.46
CA THR A 421 2.48 49.25 -3.52
C THR A 421 2.24 48.69 -2.13
N VAL A 422 1.18 47.91 -1.99
CA VAL A 422 0.87 47.16 -0.77
C VAL A 422 1.38 45.73 -0.96
N GLY A 423 2.36 45.35 -0.16
CA GLY A 423 2.92 44.00 -0.10
C GLY A 423 2.40 43.24 1.11
N VAL A 424 2.53 41.92 1.09
CA VAL A 424 2.18 41.07 2.23
C VAL A 424 3.28 40.04 2.44
N SER A 425 3.74 39.91 3.68
CA SER A 425 4.59 38.82 4.12
C SER A 425 3.77 37.85 4.97
N VAL A 426 3.76 36.57 4.60
CA VAL A 426 3.08 35.52 5.34
C VAL A 426 4.08 34.68 6.12
N THR A 427 3.69 34.28 7.33
CA THR A 427 4.47 33.36 8.16
C THR A 427 3.93 31.95 7.96
N ASN A 428 4.77 31.02 7.48
CA ASN A 428 4.40 29.62 7.32
C ASN A 428 4.30 28.92 8.69
N PRO A 429 3.59 27.79 8.79
CA PRO A 429 3.59 26.94 9.97
C PRO A 429 5.00 26.54 10.44
N ASP A 430 5.95 26.46 9.51
CA ASP A 430 7.37 26.18 9.77
C ASP A 430 8.17 27.38 10.34
N GLY A 431 7.50 28.51 10.62
CA GLY A 431 8.13 29.75 11.11
C GLY A 431 8.87 30.57 10.05
N THR A 432 9.00 30.06 8.82
CA THR A 432 9.63 30.79 7.71
C THR A 432 8.70 31.88 7.16
N LYS A 433 9.26 33.04 6.81
CA LYS A 433 8.52 34.14 6.20
C LYS A 433 8.64 34.11 4.68
N LYS A 434 7.51 34.24 3.98
CA LYS A 434 7.44 34.34 2.52
C LYS A 434 6.78 35.65 2.13
N SER A 435 7.47 36.47 1.33
CA SER A 435 6.86 37.67 0.76
C SER A 435 6.06 37.31 -0.49
N LEU A 436 4.85 37.84 -0.58
CA LEU A 436 4.00 37.76 -1.75
C LEU A 436 4.24 38.97 -2.67
N PRO A 437 3.89 38.86 -3.97
CA PRO A 437 3.90 39.99 -4.88
C PRO A 437 3.02 41.13 -4.35
N GLY A 438 3.52 42.36 -4.46
CA GLY A 438 2.76 43.54 -4.06
C GLY A 438 1.70 43.93 -5.10
N VAL A 439 0.60 44.52 -4.63
CA VAL A 439 -0.44 45.11 -5.48
C VAL A 439 -0.22 46.62 -5.55
N GLN A 440 -0.15 47.16 -6.77
CA GLN A 440 0.03 48.59 -7.00
C GLN A 440 -1.31 49.33 -6.99
N PHE A 441 -1.37 50.40 -6.22
CA PHE A 441 -2.47 51.36 -6.12
C PHE A 441 -2.00 52.73 -6.59
N ARG A 442 -2.87 53.44 -7.31
CA ARG A 442 -2.60 54.81 -7.76
C ARG A 442 -2.96 55.77 -6.64
N VAL A 443 -2.10 56.74 -6.36
CA VAL A 443 -2.33 57.75 -5.34
C VAL A 443 -2.85 59.02 -6.00
N LYS A 444 -4.09 59.41 -5.68
CA LYS A 444 -4.74 60.61 -6.21
C LYS A 444 -5.00 61.63 -5.11
N ASP A 445 -5.05 62.90 -5.50
CA ASP A 445 -5.55 63.94 -4.62
C ASP A 445 -7.08 63.88 -4.54
N ILE A 446 -7.61 64.42 -3.44
CA ILE A 446 -9.06 64.60 -3.28
C ILE A 446 -9.56 65.50 -4.42
N PRO A 447 -10.62 65.12 -5.16
CA PRO A 447 -11.19 65.96 -6.20
C PRO A 447 -11.58 67.34 -5.66
N LYS A 448 -11.56 68.35 -6.53
CA LYS A 448 -11.97 69.70 -6.17
C LYS A 448 -13.44 69.71 -5.73
N PRO A 449 -13.77 70.16 -4.51
CA PRO A 449 -15.17 70.27 -4.08
C PRO A 449 -15.87 71.38 -4.87
N GLN A 450 -17.20 71.29 -4.94
CA GLN A 450 -18.04 72.32 -5.56
C GLN A 450 -18.57 73.30 -4.50
N PRO A 451 -18.58 74.61 -4.79
CA PRO A 451 -19.21 75.60 -3.92
C PRO A 451 -20.72 75.56 -4.07
N PHE A 452 -21.41 75.68 -2.94
CA PHE A 452 -22.86 75.81 -2.86
C PHE A 452 -23.22 77.09 -2.11
N PHE A 453 -24.22 77.80 -2.61
CA PHE A 453 -24.79 78.97 -1.97
C PHE A 453 -26.31 78.94 -2.13
N GLY A 454 -27.06 78.99 -1.02
CA GLY A 454 -28.53 78.88 -1.08
C GLY A 454 -29.06 77.59 -1.70
N GLY A 455 -28.27 76.51 -1.62
CA GLY A 455 -28.59 75.24 -2.29
C GLY A 455 -28.31 75.21 -3.79
N LYS A 456 -27.70 76.26 -4.35
CA LYS A 456 -27.33 76.38 -5.77
C LYS A 456 -25.84 76.18 -5.97
N THR A 457 -25.46 75.51 -7.06
CA THR A 457 -24.06 75.22 -7.43
C THR A 457 -23.68 75.90 -8.75
N VAL A 458 -22.48 75.63 -9.25
CA VAL A 458 -21.89 76.24 -10.47
C VAL A 458 -22.76 76.00 -11.71
N THR A 459 -23.58 74.94 -11.74
CA THR A 459 -24.49 74.63 -12.86
C THR A 459 -25.77 75.47 -12.85
N ASP A 460 -26.14 76.07 -11.71
CA ASP A 460 -27.33 76.90 -11.60
C ASP A 460 -27.01 78.34 -12.04
N GLN A 461 -27.68 78.82 -13.09
CA GLN A 461 -27.45 80.17 -13.62
C GLN A 461 -28.33 81.25 -12.94
N SER A 462 -29.27 80.83 -12.10
CA SER A 462 -30.29 81.71 -11.52
C SER A 462 -30.66 81.31 -10.11
N ILE A 463 -30.96 82.30 -9.28
CA ILE A 463 -31.38 82.12 -7.88
C ILE A 463 -32.56 83.03 -7.57
N LYS A 464 -33.55 82.54 -6.81
CA LYS A 464 -34.66 83.39 -6.36
C LYS A 464 -34.15 84.41 -5.35
N LYS A 465 -34.68 85.62 -5.37
CA LYS A 465 -34.29 86.65 -4.40
C LYS A 465 -34.41 86.18 -2.93
N THR A 466 -35.45 85.41 -2.61
CA THR A 466 -35.68 84.85 -1.27
C THR A 466 -34.58 83.88 -0.83
N GLU A 467 -34.17 82.97 -1.72
CA GLU A 467 -33.11 81.98 -1.47
C GLU A 467 -31.75 82.67 -1.32
N LEU A 468 -31.49 83.70 -2.11
CA LEU A 468 -30.29 84.52 -2.04
C LEU A 468 -30.18 85.27 -0.70
N THR A 469 -31.27 85.89 -0.22
CA THR A 469 -31.28 86.62 1.06
C THR A 469 -31.33 85.71 2.29
N ALA A 470 -31.91 84.51 2.17
CA ALA A 470 -32.00 83.53 3.26
C ALA A 470 -30.71 82.73 3.44
N SER A 471 -29.82 82.74 2.45
CA SER A 471 -28.52 82.07 2.54
C SER A 471 -27.69 82.65 3.69
N ALA A 472 -27.09 81.80 4.51
CA ALA A 472 -26.21 82.23 5.59
C ALA A 472 -24.75 82.39 5.13
N GLY A 473 -24.36 81.73 4.04
CA GLY A 473 -22.97 81.63 3.61
C GLY A 473 -22.73 80.61 2.51
N VAL A 474 -21.46 80.38 2.20
CA VAL A 474 -21.00 79.39 1.21
C VAL A 474 -20.65 78.08 1.92
N ILE A 475 -20.95 76.95 1.28
CA ILE A 475 -20.57 75.60 1.75
C ILE A 475 -19.84 74.90 0.60
N ALA A 476 -18.81 74.10 0.89
CA ALA A 476 -18.13 73.27 -0.10
C ALA A 476 -18.49 71.79 0.11
N LYS A 477 -18.92 71.11 -0.94
CA LYS A 477 -19.26 69.68 -0.91
C LYS A 477 -18.77 68.97 -2.18
N LEU A 478 -18.48 67.69 -2.06
CA LEU A 478 -18.26 66.81 -3.21
C LEU A 478 -19.52 65.98 -3.44
N GLU A 479 -20.15 66.14 -4.60
CA GLU A 479 -21.21 65.23 -5.03
C GLU A 479 -20.60 63.94 -5.61
N ASN A 480 -21.26 62.80 -5.39
CA ASN A 480 -20.87 61.49 -5.92
C ASN A 480 -19.48 60.98 -5.48
N PHE A 481 -19.02 61.39 -4.29
CA PHE A 481 -17.77 60.90 -3.72
C PHE A 481 -18.03 59.86 -2.63
N GLN A 482 -17.23 58.78 -2.62
CA GLN A 482 -17.44 57.63 -1.74
C GLN A 482 -17.04 57.90 -0.28
N PHE A 483 -16.29 58.97 -0.02
CA PHE A 483 -15.90 59.39 1.33
C PHE A 483 -16.74 60.59 1.78
N ASP A 484 -17.22 60.54 3.00
CA ASP A 484 -17.87 61.68 3.64
C ASP A 484 -16.80 62.65 4.15
N LEU A 485 -16.55 63.72 3.40
CA LEU A 485 -15.53 64.72 3.69
C LEU A 485 -16.16 66.07 4.02
N THR A 486 -15.65 66.70 5.07
CA THR A 486 -16.01 68.07 5.45
C THR A 486 -14.97 69.06 4.94
N PHE A 487 -15.43 70.12 4.29
CA PHE A 487 -14.58 71.20 3.78
C PHE A 487 -14.88 72.50 4.52
N GLN A 488 -13.84 73.22 4.91
CA GLN A 488 -13.95 74.51 5.58
C GLN A 488 -13.74 75.64 4.58
N ILE A 489 -14.70 76.56 4.45
CA ILE A 489 -14.51 77.77 3.63
C ILE A 489 -13.55 78.72 4.34
N VAL A 490 -12.47 79.10 3.66
CA VAL A 490 -11.44 80.02 4.16
C VAL A 490 -11.84 81.46 3.86
N GLU A 491 -12.18 81.74 2.60
CA GLU A 491 -12.58 83.06 2.14
C GLU A 491 -13.36 82.99 0.83
N TYR A 492 -14.15 84.03 0.58
CA TYR A 492 -14.80 84.31 -0.69
C TYR A 492 -15.10 85.81 -0.81
N THR A 493 -15.38 86.26 -2.02
CA THR A 493 -15.76 87.64 -2.31
C THR A 493 -17.19 87.66 -2.82
N VAL A 494 -18.03 88.56 -2.32
CA VAL A 494 -19.36 88.81 -2.89
C VAL A 494 -19.33 90.12 -3.66
N SER A 495 -19.65 90.07 -4.96
CA SER A 495 -19.69 91.24 -5.82
C SER A 495 -21.01 91.35 -6.59
N ALA A 496 -21.55 92.56 -6.71
CA ALA A 496 -22.74 92.85 -7.50
C ALA A 496 -22.70 94.28 -8.05
N THR A 497 -23.32 94.50 -9.21
CA THR A 497 -23.45 95.85 -9.79
C THR A 497 -24.68 96.56 -9.22
N LEU A 498 -24.47 97.56 -8.38
CA LEU A 498 -25.52 98.35 -7.74
C LEU A 498 -25.49 99.78 -8.31
N SER A 499 -26.59 100.23 -8.92
CA SER A 499 -26.76 101.60 -9.44
C SER A 499 -25.61 102.11 -10.35
N GLY A 500 -24.99 101.22 -11.13
CA GLY A 500 -23.90 101.56 -12.06
C GLY A 500 -22.48 101.39 -11.50
N SER A 501 -22.32 101.12 -10.20
CA SER A 501 -21.02 100.88 -9.55
C SER A 501 -20.89 99.44 -9.05
N LEU A 502 -19.68 98.89 -9.09
CA LEU A 502 -19.38 97.56 -8.52
C LEU A 502 -19.30 97.68 -6.99
N ALA A 503 -20.16 96.95 -6.29
CA ALA A 503 -20.05 96.76 -4.85
C ALA A 503 -19.43 95.39 -4.59
N GLU A 504 -18.31 95.36 -3.87
CA GLU A 504 -17.55 94.15 -3.56
C GLU A 504 -17.23 94.12 -2.06
N GLU A 505 -17.37 92.95 -1.45
CA GLU A 505 -16.95 92.71 -0.06
C GLU A 505 -16.25 91.35 0.03
N ARG A 506 -15.05 91.34 0.64
CA ARG A 506 -14.33 90.11 0.97
C ARG A 506 -14.84 89.56 2.29
N VAL A 507 -15.22 88.29 2.29
CA VAL A 507 -15.71 87.53 3.44
C VAL A 507 -14.68 86.49 3.86
N THR A 508 -14.31 86.50 5.14
CA THR A 508 -13.49 85.46 5.78
C THR A 508 -14.36 84.47 6.53
N GLY A 509 -14.15 83.17 6.29
CA GLY A 509 -14.98 82.09 6.81
C GLY A 509 -16.21 81.80 5.94
N ALA A 510 -17.07 80.88 6.40
CA ALA A 510 -18.24 80.43 5.63
C ALA A 510 -19.41 81.43 5.66
N ALA A 511 -19.64 82.09 6.80
CA ALA A 511 -20.79 82.96 7.02
C ALA A 511 -20.62 84.35 6.40
N MET A 512 -21.69 84.92 5.83
CA MET A 512 -21.67 86.25 5.22
C MET A 512 -21.50 87.37 6.27
N THR A 513 -20.66 88.36 5.95
CA THR A 513 -20.53 89.61 6.72
C THR A 513 -21.77 90.50 6.56
N SER A 514 -21.96 91.44 7.48
CA SER A 514 -23.10 92.38 7.42
C SER A 514 -23.12 93.20 6.13
N LYS A 515 -21.94 93.62 5.63
CA LYS A 515 -21.80 94.33 4.36
C LYS A 515 -22.16 93.45 3.16
N ALA A 516 -21.72 92.18 3.15
CA ALA A 516 -22.09 91.24 2.09
C ALA A 516 -23.61 90.99 2.05
N LYS A 517 -24.27 90.89 3.21
CA LYS A 517 -25.74 90.77 3.30
C LYS A 517 -26.45 92.02 2.77
N GLU A 518 -25.90 93.20 3.02
CA GLU A 518 -26.44 94.46 2.50
C GLU A 518 -26.33 94.53 0.97
N ILE A 519 -25.18 94.14 0.41
CA ILE A 519 -24.97 94.05 -1.04
C ILE A 519 -26.03 93.12 -1.64
N VAL A 520 -26.16 91.90 -1.11
CA VAL A 520 -27.14 90.90 -1.56
C VAL A 520 -28.59 91.39 -1.45
N GLY A 521 -28.94 92.09 -0.37
CA GLY A 521 -30.30 92.63 -0.16
C GLY A 521 -30.69 93.72 -1.16
N LYS A 522 -29.72 94.53 -1.60
CA LYS A 522 -29.91 95.63 -2.55
C LYS A 522 -30.02 95.17 -4.01
N VAL A 523 -29.67 93.93 -4.31
CA VAL A 523 -29.77 93.37 -5.66
C VAL A 523 -31.25 93.24 -6.07
N LYS A 524 -31.59 93.73 -7.26
CA LYS A 524 -32.94 93.63 -7.85
C LYS A 524 -33.06 92.42 -8.77
N THR A 525 -34.29 91.93 -8.94
CA THR A 525 -34.60 90.92 -9.97
C THR A 525 -34.07 91.36 -11.34
N GLY A 526 -33.39 90.45 -12.03
CA GLY A 526 -32.73 90.67 -13.31
C GLY A 526 -31.23 90.99 -13.22
N GLN A 527 -30.72 91.42 -12.05
CA GLN A 527 -29.30 91.70 -11.84
C GLN A 527 -28.49 90.43 -11.54
N LYS A 528 -27.18 90.48 -11.77
CA LYS A 528 -26.25 89.38 -11.48
C LYS A 528 -25.50 89.61 -10.18
N VAL A 529 -25.32 88.54 -9.43
CA VAL A 529 -24.45 88.47 -8.24
C VAL A 529 -23.38 87.44 -8.51
N TYR A 530 -22.15 87.79 -8.16
CA TYR A 530 -21.01 86.91 -8.24
C TYR A 530 -20.48 86.61 -6.84
N ILE A 531 -20.18 85.35 -6.60
CA ILE A 531 -19.47 84.88 -5.42
C ILE A 531 -18.16 84.31 -5.94
N GLU A 532 -17.12 85.11 -5.84
CA GLU A 532 -15.84 84.93 -6.52
C GLU A 532 -14.75 84.55 -5.53
N ASN A 533 -13.62 84.08 -6.06
CA ASN A 533 -12.43 83.76 -5.26
C ASN A 533 -12.70 82.80 -4.08
N ILE A 534 -13.65 81.87 -4.25
CA ILE A 534 -14.02 80.95 -3.18
C ILE A 534 -12.86 79.99 -2.93
N LYS A 535 -12.36 79.96 -1.69
CA LYS A 535 -11.32 79.04 -1.23
C LYS A 535 -11.83 78.13 -0.14
N ALA A 536 -11.61 76.83 -0.31
CA ALA A 536 -11.94 75.82 0.69
C ALA A 536 -10.70 75.04 1.11
N LYS A 537 -10.64 74.70 2.39
CA LYS A 537 -9.62 73.84 2.99
C LYS A 537 -10.22 72.45 3.20
N GLY A 538 -9.58 71.44 2.62
CA GLY A 538 -9.96 70.03 2.78
C GLY A 538 -9.38 69.40 4.06
N PRO A 539 -9.82 68.17 4.38
CA PRO A 539 -9.26 67.38 5.48
C PRO A 539 -7.79 66.99 5.26
N ASP A 540 -7.32 67.05 4.02
CA ASP A 540 -5.91 66.93 3.64
C ASP A 540 -5.05 68.15 4.04
N GLY A 541 -5.67 69.18 4.61
CA GLY A 541 -5.03 70.41 5.05
C GLY A 541 -4.72 71.40 3.92
N ARG A 542 -5.01 71.05 2.66
CA ARG A 542 -4.72 71.90 1.50
C ARG A 542 -5.86 72.88 1.26
N THR A 543 -5.50 74.13 0.95
CA THR A 543 -6.46 75.16 0.53
C THR A 543 -6.51 75.21 -0.99
N GLN A 544 -7.70 75.07 -1.57
CA GLN A 544 -7.92 75.07 -3.01
C GLN A 544 -8.94 76.15 -3.38
N SER A 545 -8.75 76.81 -4.51
CA SER A 545 -9.80 77.64 -5.11
C SER A 545 -10.81 76.75 -5.81
N ILE A 546 -12.08 76.91 -5.46
CA ILE A 546 -13.18 76.04 -5.88
C ILE A 546 -14.09 76.69 -6.93
N GLY A 547 -13.61 77.79 -7.53
CA GLY A 547 -14.29 78.47 -8.63
C GLY A 547 -15.11 79.68 -8.18
N THR A 548 -16.11 80.01 -8.99
CA THR A 548 -16.96 81.18 -8.85
C THR A 548 -18.40 80.80 -9.12
N LEU A 549 -19.32 81.34 -8.31
CA LEU A 549 -20.76 81.21 -8.53
C LEU A 549 -21.28 82.51 -9.12
N ALA A 550 -22.01 82.41 -10.24
CA ALA A 550 -22.60 83.56 -10.91
C ALA A 550 -24.09 83.33 -11.07
N PHE A 551 -24.91 84.08 -10.34
CA PHE A 551 -26.36 83.92 -10.36
C PHE A 551 -27.04 85.16 -10.91
N LYS A 552 -27.99 84.97 -11.82
CA LYS A 552 -28.99 85.98 -12.17
C LYS A 552 -30.16 85.89 -11.17
N VAL A 553 -30.47 86.99 -10.51
CA VAL A 553 -31.57 87.04 -9.54
C VAL A 553 -32.90 87.02 -10.29
N MET A 554 -33.78 86.07 -9.94
CA MET A 554 -35.15 85.96 -10.46
C MET A 554 -36.17 86.37 -9.40
#